data_AF-A0A3C2AZP7-F1
#
_entry.id   AF-A0A3C2AZP7-F1
#
_cell.length_a   1.000
_cell.length_b   1.000
_cell.length_c   1.000
_cell.angle_alpha   90.00
_cell.angle_beta   90.00
_cell.angle_gamma   90.00
#
_symmetry.space_group_name_H-M   'P 1'
#
loop_
_entity.id
_entity.type
_entity.pdbx_description
1 polymer ?
#
loop_
_entity_poly.entity_id
_entity_poly.type
_entity_poly.pdbx_seq_one_letter_code
_entity_poly.pdbx_strand_id
1 'polypeptide(L)'
;MGERLTMVKAVCALVAVTGVVVAVLAAPQSESAEGNQAVGYLWAVASLLIWVAYLLMSKRVRAHVDVVPFMLVMSAVGGLSVTVVVLLTSADLGRLQGNGWWWMILLALGPGLAGHGLVAWAQPRVDVSVSTLLIQAEPVGASIAAWAILGERVSLVQGLAMVAVLAALSVLAYREARDSLVAAGELVA
;
A
#
# COMPACT_ATOMS: atom_id res chain seq x y z
N MET A 1 17.76 -2.15 16.19
CA MET A 1 16.81 -1.28 15.45
C MET A 1 17.08 0.14 15.88
N GLY A 2 17.90 0.87 15.13
CA GLY A 2 18.33 2.23 15.45
C GLY A 2 18.38 3.05 14.17
N GLU A 3 17.25 3.17 13.48
CA GLU A 3 17.11 4.13 12.38
C GLU A 3 17.18 5.53 13.00
N ARG A 4 18.20 6.31 12.64
CA ARG A 4 18.24 7.73 12.95
C ARG A 4 17.19 8.41 12.08
N LEU A 5 16.04 8.73 12.65
CA LEU A 5 15.04 9.61 12.06
C LEU A 5 15.69 10.98 11.86
N THR A 6 16.28 11.20 10.69
CA THR A 6 16.75 12.52 10.31
C THR A 6 15.54 13.44 10.14
N MET A 7 15.70 14.72 10.46
CA MET A 7 14.61 15.71 10.35
C MET A 7 14.00 15.73 8.95
N VAL A 8 14.81 15.45 7.92
CA VAL A 8 14.32 15.34 6.53
C VAL A 8 13.46 14.09 6.31
N LYS A 9 13.83 12.92 6.86
CA LYS A 9 12.98 11.71 6.83
C LYS A 9 11.62 11.99 7.48
N ALA A 10 11.60 12.68 8.62
CA ALA A 10 10.37 13.04 9.32
C ALA A 10 9.50 14.02 8.51
N VAL A 11 10.10 15.08 7.93
CA VAL A 11 9.37 16.07 7.12
C VAL A 11 8.79 15.43 5.85
N CYS A 12 9.58 14.65 5.11
CA CYS A 12 9.11 13.94 3.92
C CYS A 12 7.97 12.96 4.26
N ALA A 13 8.07 12.24 5.38
CA ALA A 13 7.00 11.34 5.83
C ALA A 13 5.71 12.09 6.19
N LEU A 14 5.80 13.21 6.90
CA LEU A 14 4.64 14.03 7.23
C LEU A 14 3.98 14.60 5.98
N VAL A 15 4.77 15.16 5.05
CA VAL A 15 4.26 15.70 3.79
C VAL A 15 3.56 14.60 2.97
N ALA A 16 4.15 13.41 2.89
CA ALA A 16 3.54 12.29 2.16
C ALA A 16 2.20 11.88 2.80
N VAL A 17 2.16 11.68 4.12
CA VAL A 17 0.93 11.28 4.83
C VAL A 17 -0.16 12.34 4.66
N THR A 18 0.16 13.61 4.89
CA THR A 18 -0.80 14.70 4.72
C THR A 18 -1.26 14.81 3.28
N GLY A 19 -0.36 14.65 2.32
CA GLY A 19 -0.69 14.66 0.89
C GLY A 19 -1.66 13.54 0.50
N VAL A 20 -1.43 12.31 0.96
CA VAL A 20 -2.37 11.20 0.72
C VAL A 20 -3.73 11.48 1.34
N VAL A 21 -3.78 11.97 2.58
CA VAL A 21 -5.05 12.33 3.26
C VAL A 21 -5.80 13.39 2.46
N VAL A 22 -5.13 14.46 2.02
CA VAL A 22 -5.74 15.52 1.21
C VAL A 22 -6.21 14.98 -0.14
N ALA A 23 -5.42 14.14 -0.80
CA ALA A 23 -5.79 13.54 -2.08
C ALA A 23 -7.06 12.68 -1.97
N VAL A 24 -7.18 11.90 -0.90
CA VAL A 24 -8.36 11.05 -0.64
C VAL A 24 -9.59 11.90 -0.30
N LEU A 25 -9.44 12.94 0.52
CA LEU A 25 -10.56 13.82 0.89
C LEU A 25 -11.02 14.73 -0.26
N ALA A 26 -10.12 15.06 -1.18
CA ALA A 26 -10.42 15.88 -2.36
C ALA A 26 -10.88 15.06 -3.57
N ALA A 27 -10.94 13.72 -3.44
CA ALA A 27 -11.50 12.86 -4.47
C ALA A 27 -13.02 13.09 -4.58
N PRO A 28 -13.60 13.03 -5.79
CA PRO A 28 -15.04 13.19 -5.99
C PRO A 28 -15.82 12.21 -5.10
N GLN A 29 -16.74 12.72 -4.29
CA GLN A 29 -17.61 11.89 -3.45
C GLN A 29 -18.67 11.23 -4.35
N SER A 30 -18.79 9.91 -4.30
CA SER A 30 -19.93 9.22 -4.92
C SER A 30 -21.21 9.59 -4.15
N GLU A 31 -22.26 10.01 -4.84
CA GLU A 31 -23.55 10.45 -4.27
C GLU A 31 -24.32 9.33 -3.50
N SER A 32 -23.74 8.14 -3.35
CA SER A 32 -24.34 6.94 -2.74
C SER A 32 -24.05 6.75 -1.24
N ALA A 33 -23.62 7.80 -0.53
CA ALA A 33 -23.29 7.71 0.90
C ALA A 33 -24.53 7.87 1.82
N GLU A 34 -25.53 6.99 1.71
CA GLU A 34 -26.72 6.97 2.58
C GLU A 34 -26.48 6.26 3.95
N GLY A 35 -25.22 6.05 4.35
CA GLY A 35 -24.85 5.32 5.58
C GLY A 35 -24.46 6.21 6.77
N ASN A 36 -24.62 5.68 7.99
CA ASN A 36 -24.14 6.34 9.20
C ASN A 36 -22.59 6.43 9.22
N GLN A 37 -22.07 7.62 8.93
CA GLN A 37 -20.63 7.91 8.84
C GLN A 37 -19.85 7.48 10.11
N ALA A 38 -20.49 7.51 11.28
CA ALA A 38 -19.86 7.10 12.54
C ALA A 38 -19.49 5.59 12.57
N VAL A 39 -20.33 4.74 11.98
CA VAL A 39 -20.06 3.29 11.88
C VAL A 39 -18.91 3.05 10.91
N GLY A 40 -18.83 3.82 9.81
CA GLY A 40 -17.72 3.78 8.88
C GLY A 40 -16.37 4.13 9.54
N TYR A 41 -16.33 5.19 10.35
CA TYR A 41 -15.12 5.55 11.10
C TYR A 41 -14.70 4.48 12.11
N LEU A 42 -15.67 3.85 12.79
CA LEU A 42 -15.37 2.75 13.71
C LEU A 42 -14.72 1.57 12.98
N TRP A 43 -15.26 1.18 11.82
CA TRP A 43 -14.67 0.12 10.99
C TRP A 43 -13.29 0.51 10.42
N ALA A 44 -13.09 1.78 10.05
CA ALA A 44 -11.79 2.26 9.59
C ALA A 44 -10.72 2.14 10.70
N VAL A 45 -11.05 2.53 11.93
CA VAL A 45 -10.14 2.39 13.09
C VAL A 45 -9.87 0.92 13.40
N ALA A 46 -10.91 0.08 13.41
CA ALA A 46 -10.75 -1.36 13.64
C ALA A 46 -9.84 -2.01 12.57
N SER A 47 -10.05 -1.69 11.30
CA SER A 47 -9.21 -2.15 10.18
C SER A 47 -7.76 -1.70 10.35
N LEU A 48 -7.54 -0.42 10.72
CA LEU A 48 -6.20 0.11 10.97
C LEU A 48 -5.48 -0.65 12.10
N LEU A 49 -6.16 -0.93 13.20
CA LEU A 49 -5.57 -1.67 14.33
C LEU A 49 -5.22 -3.11 13.94
N ILE A 50 -6.11 -3.80 13.21
CA ILE A 50 -5.86 -5.15 12.69
C ILE A 50 -4.66 -5.13 11.74
N TRP A 51 -4.58 -4.15 10.85
CA TRP A 51 -3.48 -3.99 9.92
C TRP A 51 -2.14 -3.78 10.65
N VAL A 52 -2.10 -2.88 11.64
CA VAL A 52 -0.89 -2.64 12.44
C VAL A 52 -0.47 -3.92 13.20
N ALA A 53 -1.42 -4.63 13.81
CA ALA A 53 -1.14 -5.89 14.48
C ALA A 53 -0.58 -6.95 13.51
N TYR A 54 -1.16 -7.05 12.31
CA TYR A 54 -0.67 -7.91 11.23
C TYR A 54 0.77 -7.57 10.82
N LEU A 55 1.09 -6.28 10.62
CA LEU A 55 2.45 -5.85 10.28
C LEU A 55 3.47 -6.19 11.39
N LEU A 56 3.11 -5.99 12.65
CA LEU A 56 3.99 -6.33 13.78
C LEU A 56 4.21 -7.84 13.91
N MET A 57 3.15 -8.63 13.75
CA MET A 57 3.22 -10.08 13.83
C MET A 57 3.98 -10.68 12.65
N SER A 58 3.66 -10.25 11.43
CA SER A 58 4.35 -10.71 10.21
C SER A 58 5.85 -10.42 10.28
N LYS A 59 6.27 -9.26 10.81
CA LYS A 59 7.69 -8.96 11.04
C LYS A 59 8.37 -9.95 11.99
N ARG A 60 7.69 -10.36 13.08
CA ARG A 60 8.23 -11.36 14.02
C ARG A 60 8.34 -12.75 13.40
N VAL A 61 7.33 -13.16 12.63
CA VAL A 61 7.32 -14.47 11.94
C VAL A 61 8.37 -14.50 10.82
N ARG A 62 8.47 -13.44 10.02
CA ARG A 62 9.46 -13.30 8.93
C ARG A 62 10.91 -13.28 9.39
N ALA A 63 11.18 -13.06 10.69
CA ALA A 63 12.52 -13.22 11.24
C ALA A 63 12.98 -14.70 11.27
N HIS A 64 12.05 -15.65 11.16
CA HIS A 64 12.32 -17.09 11.27
C HIS A 64 11.81 -17.89 10.06
N VAL A 65 11.13 -17.25 9.10
CA VAL A 65 10.46 -17.92 7.97
C VAL A 65 10.78 -17.20 6.66
N ASP A 66 11.20 -17.96 5.65
CA ASP A 66 11.49 -17.48 4.32
C ASP A 66 10.26 -16.89 3.60
N VAL A 67 10.50 -16.05 2.60
CA VAL A 67 9.45 -15.30 1.88
C VAL A 67 8.43 -16.24 1.24
N VAL A 68 8.91 -17.30 0.57
CA VAL A 68 8.08 -18.23 -0.20
C VAL A 68 7.10 -18.99 0.69
N PRO A 69 7.53 -19.73 1.75
CA PRO A 69 6.59 -20.43 2.62
C PRO A 69 5.64 -19.47 3.35
N PHE A 70 6.12 -18.28 3.75
CA PHE A 70 5.27 -17.25 4.33
C PHE A 70 4.16 -16.82 3.36
N MET A 71 4.50 -16.50 2.10
CA MET A 71 3.54 -16.10 1.07
C MET A 71 2.56 -17.22 0.72
N LEU A 72 3.03 -18.48 0.68
CA LEU A 72 2.18 -19.64 0.43
C LEU A 72 1.09 -19.80 1.49
N VAL A 73 1.48 -19.75 2.77
CA VAL A 73 0.53 -19.85 3.89
C VAL A 73 -0.42 -18.67 3.90
N MET A 74 0.10 -17.44 3.74
CA MET A 74 -0.74 -16.24 3.69
C MET A 74 -1.75 -16.28 2.54
N SER A 75 -1.34 -16.74 1.36
CA SER A 75 -2.23 -16.88 0.20
C SER A 75 -3.29 -17.96 0.42
N ALA A 76 -2.92 -19.09 1.03
CA ALA A 76 -3.87 -20.15 1.37
C ALA A 76 -4.91 -19.69 2.41
N VAL A 77 -4.48 -19.00 3.46
CA VAL A 77 -5.37 -18.43 4.48
C VAL A 77 -6.26 -17.34 3.88
N GLY A 78 -5.71 -16.49 3.01
CA GLY A 78 -6.47 -15.47 2.29
C GLY A 78 -7.55 -16.09 1.41
N GLY A 79 -7.19 -17.11 0.62
CA GLY A 79 -8.12 -17.88 -0.20
C GLY A 79 -9.24 -18.51 0.62
N LEU A 80 -8.90 -19.19 1.72
CA LEU A 80 -9.89 -19.79 2.62
C LEU A 80 -10.82 -18.74 3.23
N SER A 81 -10.28 -17.61 3.68
CA SER A 81 -11.05 -16.51 4.25
C SER A 81 -12.06 -15.96 3.25
N VAL A 82 -11.63 -15.72 2.00
CA VAL A 82 -12.51 -15.27 0.92
C VAL A 82 -13.59 -16.32 0.63
N THR A 83 -13.24 -17.61 0.58
CA THR A 83 -14.22 -18.69 0.39
C THR A 83 -15.27 -18.70 1.50
N VAL A 84 -14.87 -18.58 2.77
CA VAL A 84 -15.80 -18.53 3.90
C VAL A 84 -16.74 -17.33 3.78
N VAL A 85 -16.21 -16.14 3.44
CA VAL A 85 -17.05 -14.94 3.24
C VAL A 85 -18.07 -15.16 2.13
N VAL A 86 -17.65 -15.68 0.97
CA VAL A 86 -18.55 -15.97 -0.16
C VAL A 86 -19.70 -16.90 0.24
N LEU A 87 -19.40 -17.94 1.03
CA LEU A 87 -20.40 -18.88 1.53
C LEU A 87 -21.36 -18.23 2.55
N LEU A 88 -20.86 -17.36 3.43
CA LEU A 88 -21.68 -16.69 4.44
C LEU A 88 -22.57 -15.60 3.85
N THR A 89 -22.11 -14.90 2.81
CA THR A 89 -22.88 -13.82 2.16
C THR A 89 -23.79 -14.32 1.04
N SER A 90 -23.78 -15.61 0.73
CA SER A 90 -24.48 -16.20 -0.42
C SER A 90 -24.19 -15.42 -1.71
N ALA A 91 -22.92 -15.05 -1.91
CA ALA A 91 -22.55 -14.19 -3.03
C ALA A 91 -22.81 -14.91 -4.36
N ASP A 92 -23.54 -14.24 -5.27
CA ASP A 92 -23.87 -14.80 -6.58
C ASP A 92 -22.65 -14.79 -7.50
N LEU A 93 -21.87 -15.88 -7.45
CA LEU A 93 -20.73 -16.10 -8.34
C LEU A 93 -21.16 -16.23 -9.82
N GLY A 94 -22.44 -16.50 -10.11
CA GLY A 94 -22.97 -16.56 -11.46
C GLY A 94 -23.02 -15.20 -12.17
N ARG A 95 -22.92 -14.10 -11.43
CA ARG A 95 -22.76 -12.73 -11.98
C ARG A 95 -21.36 -12.47 -12.54
N LEU A 96 -20.35 -13.23 -12.12
CA LEU A 96 -19.01 -13.16 -12.69
C LEU A 96 -19.00 -13.94 -14.02
N GLN A 97 -19.28 -13.23 -15.11
CA GLN A 97 -19.29 -13.79 -16.46
C GLN A 97 -18.16 -13.21 -17.33
N GLY A 98 -17.65 -14.02 -18.26
CA GLY A 98 -16.65 -13.62 -19.26
C GLY A 98 -15.39 -13.02 -18.63
N ASN A 99 -15.09 -11.77 -18.98
CA ASN A 99 -13.86 -11.07 -18.57
C ASN A 99 -13.73 -10.83 -17.06
N GLY A 100 -14.81 -10.98 -16.27
CA GLY A 100 -14.75 -10.81 -14.81
C GLY A 100 -13.80 -11.80 -14.13
N TRP A 101 -13.77 -13.05 -14.61
CA TRP A 101 -12.81 -14.05 -14.13
C TRP A 101 -11.38 -13.67 -14.45
N TRP A 102 -11.16 -13.05 -15.60
CA TRP A 102 -9.83 -12.66 -16.01
C TRP A 102 -9.27 -11.53 -15.16
N TRP A 103 -10.09 -10.51 -14.86
CA TRP A 103 -9.73 -9.47 -13.91
C TRP A 103 -9.47 -10.00 -12.50
N MET A 104 -10.27 -10.97 -12.04
CA MET A 104 -10.07 -11.59 -10.73
C MET A 104 -8.72 -12.31 -10.64
N ILE A 105 -8.35 -13.08 -11.68
CA ILE A 105 -7.05 -13.76 -11.73
C ILE A 105 -5.91 -12.75 -11.78
N LEU A 106 -6.03 -11.69 -12.60
CA LEU A 106 -5.03 -10.63 -12.67
C LEU A 106 -4.83 -9.93 -11.33
N LEU A 107 -5.90 -9.66 -10.58
CA LEU A 107 -5.81 -9.07 -9.24
C LEU A 107 -5.19 -10.03 -8.22
N ALA A 108 -5.56 -11.31 -8.25
CA ALA A 108 -5.02 -12.31 -7.34
C ALA A 108 -3.52 -12.54 -7.57
N LEU A 109 -3.09 -12.64 -8.84
CA LEU A 109 -1.69 -12.91 -9.18
C LEU A 109 -0.82 -11.65 -9.15
N GLY A 110 -1.33 -10.53 -9.66
CA GLY A 110 -0.60 -9.27 -9.78
C GLY A 110 -0.39 -8.60 -8.42
N PRO A 111 -1.30 -7.73 -7.94
CA PRO A 111 -1.15 -7.10 -6.63
C PRO A 111 -1.19 -8.11 -5.48
N GLY A 112 -2.04 -9.14 -5.56
CA GLY A 112 -2.17 -10.14 -4.49
C GLY A 112 -0.90 -10.92 -4.22
N LEU A 113 -0.43 -11.74 -5.17
CA LEU A 113 0.73 -12.59 -4.96
C LEU A 113 2.06 -11.88 -5.27
N ALA A 114 2.20 -11.32 -6.48
CA ALA A 114 3.46 -10.72 -6.91
C ALA A 114 3.76 -9.42 -6.16
N GLY A 115 2.76 -8.55 -5.97
CA GLY A 115 2.90 -7.29 -5.24
C GLY A 115 3.32 -7.50 -3.79
N HIS A 116 2.54 -8.26 -3.02
CA HIS A 116 2.92 -8.59 -1.64
C HIS A 116 4.23 -9.39 -1.56
N GLY A 117 4.47 -10.31 -2.50
CA GLY A 117 5.72 -11.06 -2.65
C GLY A 117 6.94 -10.14 -2.75
N LEU A 118 6.89 -9.15 -3.64
CA LEU A 118 7.94 -8.15 -3.83
C LEU A 118 8.16 -7.32 -2.57
N VAL A 119 7.09 -6.89 -1.88
CA VAL A 119 7.21 -6.14 -0.62
C VAL A 119 7.93 -6.98 0.44
N ALA A 120 7.51 -8.23 0.66
CA ALA A 120 8.14 -9.10 1.65
C ALA A 120 9.59 -9.45 1.28
N TRP A 121 9.90 -9.54 -0.02
CA TRP A 121 11.25 -9.73 -0.52
C TRP A 121 12.11 -8.47 -0.35
N ALA A 122 11.57 -7.27 -0.52
CA ALA A 122 12.28 -6.00 -0.39
C ALA A 122 12.52 -5.61 1.08
N GLN A 123 11.62 -5.99 2.00
CA GLN A 123 11.70 -5.66 3.44
C GLN A 123 13.08 -5.82 4.11
N PRO A 124 13.86 -6.91 3.88
CA PRO A 124 15.21 -7.03 4.47
C PRO A 124 16.30 -6.24 3.75
N ARG A 125 16.03 -5.69 2.55
CA ARG A 125 17.02 -5.06 1.66
C ARG A 125 16.86 -3.55 1.56
N VAL A 126 15.72 -3.02 2.02
CA VAL A 126 15.35 -1.62 1.87
C VAL A 126 15.02 -1.06 3.24
N ASP A 127 15.51 0.14 3.53
CA ASP A 127 15.18 0.84 4.76
C ASP A 127 13.67 0.96 4.96
N VAL A 128 13.25 0.87 6.23
CA VAL A 128 11.83 0.94 6.60
C VAL A 128 11.23 2.26 6.15
N SER A 129 11.98 3.34 6.31
CA SER A 129 11.60 4.68 5.85
C SER A 129 11.25 4.71 4.35
N VAL A 130 12.07 4.07 3.51
CA VAL A 130 11.87 4.03 2.05
C VAL A 130 10.70 3.11 1.70
N SER A 131 10.60 1.96 2.35
CA SER A 131 9.53 0.99 2.11
C SER A 131 8.14 1.55 2.48
N THR A 132 8.00 2.22 3.63
CA THR A 132 6.75 2.89 4.02
C THR A 132 6.33 3.97 3.03
N LEU A 133 7.31 4.68 2.48
CA LEU A 133 7.08 5.74 1.52
C LEU A 133 6.72 5.22 0.12
N LEU A 134 7.36 4.13 -0.33
CA LEU A 134 6.95 3.43 -1.56
C LEU A 134 5.51 2.89 -1.47
N ILE A 135 5.10 2.38 -0.30
CA ILE A 135 3.70 1.98 -0.07
C ILE A 135 2.76 3.19 -0.18
N GLN A 136 3.18 4.38 0.24
CA GLN A 136 2.38 5.60 0.03
C GLN A 136 2.30 6.05 -1.44
N ALA A 137 3.13 5.51 -2.33
CA ALA A 137 2.97 5.73 -3.77
C ALA A 137 1.75 4.97 -4.34
N GLU A 138 1.29 3.91 -3.68
CA GLU A 138 0.14 3.11 -4.12
C GLU A 138 -1.15 3.94 -4.30
N PRO A 139 -1.63 4.75 -3.32
CA PRO A 139 -2.83 5.56 -3.50
C PRO A 139 -2.70 6.62 -4.62
N VAL A 140 -1.49 7.17 -4.80
CA VAL A 140 -1.21 8.12 -5.89
C VAL A 140 -1.24 7.41 -7.24
N GLY A 141 -0.57 6.25 -7.34
CA GLY A 141 -0.56 5.42 -8.53
C GLY A 141 -1.96 4.92 -8.90
N ALA A 142 -2.76 4.51 -7.91
CA ALA A 142 -4.16 4.12 -8.10
C ALA A 142 -5.00 5.29 -8.64
N SER A 143 -4.81 6.50 -8.10
CA SER A 143 -5.51 7.69 -8.59
C SER A 143 -5.12 8.04 -10.03
N ILE A 144 -3.83 7.96 -10.37
CA ILE A 144 -3.35 8.18 -11.75
C ILE A 144 -3.90 7.12 -12.70
N ALA A 145 -3.90 5.84 -12.29
CA ALA A 145 -4.45 4.75 -13.08
C ALA A 145 -5.95 4.90 -13.30
N ALA A 146 -6.71 5.31 -12.28
CA ALA A 146 -8.13 5.60 -12.41
C ALA A 146 -8.39 6.76 -13.39
N TRP A 147 -7.62 7.83 -13.30
CA TRP A 147 -7.71 8.94 -14.27
C TRP A 147 -7.41 8.50 -15.71
N ALA A 148 -6.33 7.74 -15.90
CA ALA A 148 -5.86 7.36 -17.23
C ALA A 148 -6.67 6.24 -17.90
N ILE A 149 -7.12 5.24 -17.12
CA ILE A 149 -7.77 4.02 -17.64
C ILE A 149 -9.29 4.11 -17.51
N LEU A 150 -9.80 4.64 -16.39
CA LEU A 150 -11.24 4.73 -16.12
C LEU A 150 -11.83 6.10 -16.52
N GLY A 151 -11.00 7.09 -16.84
CA GLY A 151 -11.45 8.43 -17.19
C GLY A 151 -12.01 9.23 -16.00
N GLU A 152 -11.66 8.82 -14.77
CA GLU A 152 -12.08 9.49 -13.54
C GLU A 152 -11.58 10.94 -13.49
N ARG A 153 -12.36 11.86 -12.93
CA ARG A 153 -11.95 13.27 -12.85
C ARG A 153 -11.01 13.49 -11.66
N VAL A 154 -9.87 14.12 -11.92
CA VAL A 154 -8.92 14.53 -10.89
C VAL A 154 -9.11 16.01 -10.59
N SER A 155 -9.40 16.35 -9.34
CA SER A 155 -9.49 17.75 -8.92
C SER A 155 -8.11 18.40 -8.86
N LEU A 156 -8.03 19.74 -9.01
CA LEU A 156 -6.75 20.45 -8.89
C LEU A 156 -6.07 20.21 -7.53
N VAL A 157 -6.86 20.16 -6.46
CA VAL A 157 -6.36 19.90 -5.09
C VAL A 157 -5.79 18.49 -4.99
N GLN A 158 -6.49 17.48 -5.52
CA GLN A 158 -6.00 16.10 -5.57
C GLN A 158 -4.71 15.99 -6.41
N GLY A 159 -4.65 16.67 -7.55
CA GLY A 159 -3.45 16.74 -8.39
C GLY A 159 -2.24 17.32 -7.67
N LEU A 160 -2.40 18.48 -7.03
CA LEU A 160 -1.34 19.12 -6.25
C LEU A 160 -0.87 18.26 -5.08
N ALA A 161 -1.81 17.61 -4.38
CA ALA A 161 -1.48 16.70 -3.29
C ALA A 161 -0.67 15.50 -3.76
N MET A 162 -1.04 14.89 -4.89
CA MET A 162 -0.28 13.80 -5.52
C MET A 162 1.13 14.25 -5.92
N VAL A 163 1.29 15.44 -6.51
CA VAL A 163 2.61 15.99 -6.85
C VAL A 163 3.47 16.20 -5.61
N ALA A 164 2.89 16.72 -4.52
CA ALA A 164 3.61 16.91 -3.26
C ALA A 164 4.09 15.58 -2.67
N VAL A 165 3.26 14.53 -2.72
CA VAL A 165 3.65 13.16 -2.32
C VAL A 165 4.82 12.69 -3.17
N LEU A 166 4.70 12.72 -4.51
CA LEU A 166 5.76 12.27 -5.41
C LEU A 166 7.08 13.03 -5.20
N ALA A 167 7.02 14.35 -5.00
CA ALA A 167 8.19 15.16 -4.71
C ALA A 167 8.87 14.74 -3.38
N ALA A 168 8.09 14.54 -2.32
CA ALA A 168 8.61 14.05 -1.04
C ALA A 168 9.28 12.68 -1.18
N LEU A 169 8.67 11.77 -1.95
CA LEU A 169 9.23 10.45 -2.27
C LEU A 169 10.54 10.56 -3.05
N SER A 170 10.59 11.37 -4.11
CA SER A 170 11.79 11.55 -4.94
C SER A 170 12.95 12.13 -4.15
N VAL A 171 12.70 13.15 -3.30
CA VAL A 171 13.74 13.76 -2.47
C VAL A 171 14.35 12.73 -1.51
N LEU A 172 13.52 11.88 -0.91
CA LEU A 172 14.04 10.89 0.01
C LEU A 172 14.79 9.76 -0.71
N ALA A 173 14.21 9.23 -1.79
CA ALA A 173 14.85 8.18 -2.58
C ALA A 173 16.24 8.62 -3.08
N TYR A 174 16.36 9.86 -3.54
CA TYR A 174 17.64 10.43 -3.97
C TYR A 174 18.66 10.53 -2.83
N ARG A 175 18.21 10.93 -1.63
CA ARG A 175 19.10 11.02 -0.46
C ARG A 175 19.62 9.67 -0.02
N GLU A 176 18.75 8.66 0.07
CA GLU A 176 19.17 7.32 0.47
C GLU A 176 20.16 6.71 -0.53
N ALA A 177 19.89 6.90 -1.84
CA ALA A 177 20.81 6.47 -2.89
C ALA A 177 22.17 7.16 -2.78
N ARG A 178 22.19 8.46 -2.51
CA ARG A 178 23.44 9.22 -2.34
C ARG A 178 24.22 8.78 -1.10
N ASP A 179 23.55 8.61 0.03
CA ASP A 179 24.19 8.21 1.28
C ASP A 179 24.78 6.79 1.15
N SER A 180 24.11 5.89 0.41
CA SER A 180 24.62 4.57 0.06
C SER A 180 25.88 4.62 -0.83
N LEU A 181 25.90 5.51 -1.82
CA LEU A 181 27.05 5.68 -2.72
C LEU A 181 28.28 6.27 -2.01
N VAL A 182 28.07 7.23 -1.10
CA VAL A 182 29.15 7.80 -0.29
C VAL A 182 29.78 6.74 0.60
N ALA A 183 28.95 5.96 1.31
CA ALA A 183 29.44 4.87 2.16
C ALA A 183 30.23 3.80 1.37
N ALA A 184 29.79 3.48 0.14
CA ALA A 184 30.53 2.57 -0.73
C ALA A 184 31.88 3.14 -1.16
N GLY A 185 31.97 4.45 -1.41
CA GLY A 185 33.22 5.14 -1.74
C GLY A 185 34.23 5.14 -0.59
N GLU A 186 33.77 5.33 0.64
CA GLU A 186 34.62 5.30 1.85
C GLU A 186 35.20 3.91 2.15
N LEU A 187 34.52 2.83 1.75
CA LEU A 187 35.01 1.45 1.93
C LEU A 187 36.06 1.02 0.91
N VAL A 188 36.16 1.74 -0.22
CA VAL A 188 37.08 1.44 -1.33
C VAL A 188 38.34 2.32 -1.28
N ALA A 189 38.32 3.41 -0.51
CA ALA A 189 39.45 4.32 -0.29
C ALA A 189 40.34 3.89 0.87
#